data_AF-A0A7S4DN68-F1
#
_entry.id   AF-A0A7S4DN68-F1
#
_cell.length_a   1.000
_cell.length_b   1.000
_cell.length_c   1.000
_cell.angle_alpha   90.00
_cell.angle_beta   90.00
_cell.angle_gamma   90.00
#
_symmetry.space_group_name_H-M   'P 1'
#
loop_
_entity.id
_entity.type
_entity.pdbx_description
1 polymer ?
#
loop_
_entity_poly.entity_id
_entity_poly.type
_entity_poly.pdbx_seq_one_letter_code
_entity_poly.pdbx_strand_id
1 'polypeptide(L)'
;FAYYKIGIFYIYATEEKVRQRVEERGRRTGRYIDNETLKKSLKAPERSLNMLTSKVDFIARIDNSNQPTLRSFELVDRSMCWTRIQQFATNTTSVTQFPNYLAPMSVIRTEVDDELWVWIDREKRVMEIHKTEFDSALSSRLDHAHLVVSNESKVTLGPKARLQALIPMKATSFAFIHPSEGIKERWSGIGGAINVGVVSVNVANLYQNGGFVYFDKNGKVVGVNCLLPTQQMKTNIQFHNPYVLTRDAVLKMATSRWHKVQRPDMREIGCKYFAWILPGEPIGGHPNPYGAFAYLFHEPNIQRPTEEQLAANRFFPIISNV
;
A
#
# COMPACT_ATOMS: atom_id res chain seq x y z
N PHE A 1 -10.85 -30.13 -1.65
CA PHE A 1 -9.90 -30.40 -0.56
C PHE A 1 -9.88 -29.20 0.38
N ALA A 2 -10.01 -29.42 1.70
CA ALA A 2 -9.99 -28.33 2.67
C ALA A 2 -8.57 -27.70 2.73
N TYR A 3 -8.49 -26.39 2.54
CA TYR A 3 -7.25 -25.63 2.66
C TYR A 3 -6.94 -25.40 4.15
N TYR A 4 -6.24 -26.33 4.77
CA TYR A 4 -5.75 -26.15 6.13
C TYR A 4 -4.56 -25.19 6.14
N LYS A 5 -4.60 -24.21 7.05
CA LYS A 5 -3.42 -23.41 7.41
C LYS A 5 -2.83 -23.95 8.71
N ILE A 6 -1.53 -24.19 8.72
CA ILE A 6 -0.75 -24.69 9.85
C ILE A 6 0.08 -23.53 10.38
N GLY A 7 0.02 -23.29 11.69
CA GLY A 7 0.82 -22.26 12.35
C GLY A 7 1.63 -22.84 13.51
N ILE A 8 2.82 -22.29 13.75
CA ILE A 8 3.60 -22.56 14.97
C ILE A 8 3.51 -21.36 15.89
N PHE A 9 3.12 -21.60 17.15
CA PHE A 9 3.21 -20.62 18.22
C PHE A 9 4.42 -20.97 19.08
N TYR A 10 5.50 -20.21 18.90
CA TYR A 10 6.71 -20.37 19.69
C TYR A 10 6.64 -19.47 20.92
N ILE A 11 6.17 -20.04 22.04
CA ILE A 11 6.06 -19.35 23.33
C ILE A 11 7.33 -19.61 24.12
N TYR A 12 8.05 -18.55 24.48
CA TYR A 12 9.29 -18.63 25.23
C TYR A 12 9.28 -17.67 26.43
N ALA A 13 10.19 -17.88 27.37
CA ALA A 13 10.46 -16.98 28.48
C ALA A 13 11.96 -17.02 28.78
N THR A 14 12.48 -16.08 29.57
CA THR A 14 13.86 -16.17 30.05
C THR A 14 14.08 -17.46 30.83
N GLU A 15 15.28 -18.04 30.73
CA GLU A 15 15.63 -19.28 31.44
C GLU A 15 15.37 -19.16 32.94
N GLU A 16 15.75 -18.02 33.53
CA GLU A 16 15.49 -17.71 34.94
C GLU A 16 13.99 -17.80 35.28
N LYS A 17 13.13 -17.25 34.44
CA LYS A 17 11.69 -17.31 34.65
C LYS A 17 11.15 -18.73 34.53
N VAL A 18 11.66 -19.51 33.59
CA VAL A 18 11.28 -20.92 33.44
C VAL A 18 11.71 -21.72 34.67
N ARG A 19 12.95 -21.54 35.15
CA ARG A 19 13.45 -22.19 36.37
C ARG A 19 12.61 -21.85 37.59
N GLN A 20 12.31 -20.57 37.79
CA GLN A 20 11.41 -20.11 38.85
C GLN A 20 10.05 -20.84 38.82
N ARG A 21 9.41 -20.90 37.63
CA ARG A 21 8.10 -21.54 37.45
C ARG A 21 8.15 -23.06 37.63
N VAL A 22 9.23 -23.71 37.21
CA VAL A 22 9.43 -25.15 37.40
C VAL A 22 9.60 -25.49 38.87
N GLU A 23 10.39 -24.71 39.61
CA GLU A 23 10.60 -24.86 41.05
C GLU A 23 9.30 -24.66 41.84
N GLU A 24 8.57 -23.57 41.55
CA GLU A 24 7.27 -23.28 42.18
C GLU A 24 6.27 -24.42 41.95
N ARG A 25 6.21 -24.95 40.72
CA ARG A 25 5.37 -26.10 40.41
C ARG A 25 5.83 -27.35 41.15
N GLY A 26 7.14 -27.60 41.23
CA GLY A 26 7.73 -28.73 41.93
C GLY A 26 7.35 -28.76 43.40
N ARG A 27 7.43 -27.62 44.08
CA ARG A 27 6.97 -27.46 45.48
C ARG A 27 5.49 -27.75 45.64
N ARG A 28 4.66 -27.25 44.71
CA ARG A 28 3.20 -27.43 44.76
C ARG A 28 2.76 -28.87 44.47
N THR A 29 3.42 -29.55 43.55
CA THR A 29 2.97 -30.88 43.07
C THR A 29 3.82 -32.04 43.57
N GLY A 30 4.93 -31.79 44.26
CA GLY A 30 5.91 -32.80 44.67
C GLY A 30 6.66 -33.46 43.52
N ARG A 31 6.63 -32.87 42.31
CA ARG A 31 7.23 -33.44 41.08
C ARG A 31 8.28 -32.49 40.54
N TYR A 32 9.55 -32.87 40.70
CA TYR A 32 10.69 -32.07 40.27
C TYR A 32 11.24 -32.56 38.94
N ILE A 33 11.85 -31.64 38.18
CA ILE A 33 12.59 -31.93 36.95
C ILE A 33 14.05 -31.66 37.28
N ASP A 34 14.94 -32.60 36.96
CA ASP A 34 16.36 -32.39 37.16
C ASP A 34 16.90 -31.28 36.24
N ASN A 35 17.94 -30.59 36.71
CA ASN A 35 18.47 -29.41 36.03
C ASN A 35 19.00 -29.69 34.63
N GLU A 36 19.51 -30.91 34.38
CA GLU A 36 20.06 -31.29 33.08
C GLU A 36 18.92 -31.55 32.07
N THR A 37 17.86 -32.24 32.48
CA THR A 37 16.65 -32.41 31.67
C THR A 37 16.00 -31.07 31.34
N LEU A 38 15.92 -30.14 32.31
CA LEU A 38 15.39 -28.81 32.06
C LEU A 38 16.24 -28.03 31.04
N LYS A 39 17.57 -28.05 31.20
CA LYS A 39 18.50 -27.38 30.29
C LYS A 39 18.43 -27.94 28.87
N LYS A 40 18.31 -29.26 28.71
CA LYS A 40 18.09 -29.92 27.42
C LYS A 40 16.75 -29.50 26.80
N SER A 41 15.69 -29.46 27.61
CA SER A 41 14.34 -29.09 27.16
C SER A 41 14.24 -27.62 26.73
N LEU A 42 15.04 -26.72 27.31
CA LEU A 42 15.09 -25.31 26.91
C LEU A 42 15.76 -25.12 25.53
N LYS A 43 16.69 -26.00 25.14
CA LYS A 43 17.39 -25.92 23.84
C LYS A 43 16.66 -26.63 22.70
N ALA A 44 15.86 -27.65 23.01
CA ALA A 44 15.19 -28.48 22.00
C ALA A 44 14.26 -27.72 21.03
N PRO A 45 13.46 -26.72 21.48
CA PRO A 45 12.50 -26.04 20.62
C PRO A 45 13.11 -25.32 19.42
N GLU A 46 14.32 -24.77 19.56
CA GLU A 46 14.99 -24.05 18.48
C GLU A 46 15.27 -24.97 17.28
N ARG A 47 15.73 -26.19 17.55
CA ARG A 47 15.92 -27.22 16.53
C ARG A 47 14.61 -27.61 15.85
N SER A 48 13.55 -27.83 16.64
CA SER A 48 12.23 -28.16 16.11
C SER A 48 11.64 -27.04 15.26
N LEU A 49 11.80 -25.79 15.70
CA LEU A 49 11.34 -24.61 14.96
C LEU A 49 12.04 -24.56 13.60
N ASN A 50 13.37 -24.64 13.56
CA ASN A 50 14.15 -24.61 12.32
C ASN A 50 13.73 -25.72 11.34
N MET A 51 13.44 -26.93 11.83
CA MET A 51 13.00 -28.05 10.99
C MET A 51 11.58 -27.90 10.45
N LEU A 52 10.71 -27.21 11.18
CA LEU A 52 9.29 -27.10 10.86
C LEU A 52 8.92 -25.78 10.18
N THR A 53 9.78 -24.76 10.25
CA THR A 53 9.52 -23.44 9.66
C THR A 53 9.06 -23.55 8.21
N SER A 54 9.72 -24.33 7.36
CA SER A 54 9.35 -24.49 5.94
C SER A 54 8.05 -25.27 5.70
N LYS A 55 7.49 -25.91 6.73
CA LYS A 55 6.32 -26.79 6.63
C LYS A 55 5.03 -26.13 7.10
N VAL A 56 5.10 -24.92 7.66
CA VAL A 56 3.95 -24.18 8.16
C VAL A 56 3.65 -22.97 7.29
N ASP A 57 2.51 -22.31 7.54
CA ASP A 57 2.08 -21.09 6.85
C ASP A 57 2.47 -19.83 7.62
N PHE A 58 2.62 -19.93 8.93
CA PHE A 58 3.09 -18.82 9.75
C PHE A 58 3.72 -19.27 11.07
N ILE A 59 4.52 -18.38 11.65
CA ILE A 59 5.14 -18.53 12.96
C ILE A 59 4.85 -17.28 13.78
N ALA A 60 4.31 -17.46 14.98
CA ALA A 60 4.14 -16.39 15.97
C ALA A 60 5.10 -16.63 17.13
N ARG A 61 6.00 -15.69 17.42
CA ARG A 61 6.91 -15.75 18.57
C ARG A 61 6.36 -14.91 19.70
N ILE A 62 6.09 -15.53 20.84
CA ILE A 62 5.46 -14.89 22.00
C ILE A 62 6.42 -14.97 23.19
N ASP A 63 6.83 -13.81 23.69
CA ASP A 63 7.60 -13.68 24.92
C ASP A 63 6.64 -13.69 26.11
N ASN A 64 6.83 -14.64 27.01
CA ASN A 64 6.03 -14.87 28.22
C ASN A 64 6.90 -14.79 29.49
N SER A 65 7.95 -13.96 29.46
CA SER A 65 8.81 -13.70 30.61
C SER A 65 8.07 -12.91 31.71
N ASN A 66 7.28 -11.91 31.32
CA ASN A 66 6.45 -11.10 32.22
C ASN A 66 4.96 -11.26 31.89
N GLN A 67 4.53 -10.64 30.79
CA GLN A 67 3.20 -10.78 30.20
C GLN A 67 3.34 -11.26 28.75
N PRO A 68 2.44 -12.15 28.26
CA PRO A 68 2.47 -12.63 26.88
C PRO A 68 2.49 -11.46 25.88
N THR A 69 3.60 -11.30 25.18
CA THR A 69 3.81 -10.23 24.20
C THR A 69 4.22 -10.85 22.88
N LEU A 70 3.48 -10.53 21.80
CA LEU A 70 3.86 -10.95 20.44
C LEU A 70 5.12 -10.18 20.01
N ARG A 71 6.22 -10.89 19.79
CA ARG A 71 7.52 -10.33 19.42
C ARG A 71 7.74 -10.32 17.92
N SER A 72 7.35 -11.39 17.24
CA SER A 72 7.37 -11.45 15.78
C SER A 72 6.22 -12.31 15.25
N PHE A 73 5.82 -12.01 14.02
CA PHE A 73 4.87 -12.79 13.25
C PHE A 73 5.43 -12.95 11.84
N GLU A 74 5.78 -14.19 11.46
CA GLU A 74 6.43 -14.53 10.20
C GLU A 74 5.43 -15.30 9.35
N LEU A 75 5.12 -14.82 8.14
CA LEU A 75 4.39 -15.61 7.15
C LEU A 75 5.39 -16.48 6.38
N VAL A 76 5.21 -17.79 6.42
CA VAL A 76 6.06 -18.72 5.69
C VAL A 76 5.42 -18.99 4.34
N ASP A 77 6.01 -18.44 3.29
CA ASP A 77 5.56 -18.70 1.94
C ASP A 77 6.07 -20.05 1.43
N ARG A 78 5.15 -20.99 1.26
CA ARG A 78 5.42 -22.33 0.70
C ARG A 78 5.32 -22.38 -0.83
N SER A 79 4.97 -21.27 -1.48
CA SER A 79 4.76 -21.24 -2.94
C SER A 79 6.05 -21.41 -3.75
N MET A 80 7.22 -21.46 -3.10
CA MET A 80 8.55 -21.41 -3.73
C MET A 80 8.71 -20.24 -4.70
N CYS A 81 7.87 -19.21 -4.56
CA CYS A 81 7.93 -18.00 -5.37
C CYS A 81 9.04 -17.11 -4.79
N TRP A 82 10.24 -17.22 -5.36
CA TRP A 82 11.39 -16.38 -5.03
C TRP A 82 11.08 -14.88 -4.99
N THR A 83 10.10 -14.44 -5.78
CA THR A 83 9.62 -13.06 -5.84
C THR A 83 9.02 -12.58 -4.52
N ARG A 84 8.37 -13.46 -3.73
CA ARG A 84 7.82 -13.13 -2.41
C ARG A 84 8.87 -13.17 -1.30
N ILE A 85 9.88 -14.03 -1.42
CA ILE A 85 10.99 -14.09 -0.46
C ILE A 85 11.87 -12.83 -0.56
N GLN A 86 12.10 -12.30 -1.78
CA GLN A 86 12.82 -11.04 -1.97
C GLN A 86 12.12 -9.84 -1.31
N GLN A 87 10.77 -9.82 -1.25
CA GLN A 87 10.01 -8.76 -0.58
C GLN A 87 10.28 -8.65 0.92
N PHE A 88 10.69 -9.75 1.58
CA PHE A 88 11.08 -9.74 2.99
C PHE A 88 12.58 -9.46 3.21
N ALA A 89 13.43 -9.80 2.24
CA ALA A 89 14.87 -9.64 2.34
C ALA A 89 15.34 -8.20 2.01
N THR A 90 14.59 -7.45 1.21
CA THR A 90 14.93 -6.08 0.85
C THR A 90 13.84 -5.12 1.33
N ASN A 91 14.06 -4.50 2.49
CA ASN A 91 13.37 -3.25 2.89
C ASN A 91 13.60 -2.10 1.88
N THR A 92 14.44 -2.31 0.88
CA THR A 92 14.52 -1.53 -0.35
C THR A 92 13.77 -2.27 -1.46
N THR A 93 12.48 -2.01 -1.61
CA THR A 93 11.76 -2.39 -2.83
C THR A 93 12.42 -1.69 -4.01
N SER A 94 13.31 -2.40 -4.69
CA SER A 94 13.96 -1.92 -5.88
C SER A 94 12.94 -1.87 -7.01
N VAL A 95 12.86 -0.72 -7.67
CA VAL A 95 12.01 -0.49 -8.85
C VAL A 95 12.29 -1.52 -9.96
N THR A 96 13.46 -2.15 -9.92
CA THR A 96 13.87 -3.22 -10.84
C THR A 96 12.93 -4.44 -10.88
N GLN A 97 12.01 -4.60 -9.93
CA GLN A 97 11.02 -5.68 -9.97
C GLN A 97 9.76 -5.34 -10.79
N PHE A 98 9.53 -4.08 -11.15
CA PHE A 98 8.41 -3.70 -12.03
C PHE A 98 8.68 -4.16 -13.47
N PRO A 99 7.68 -4.66 -14.22
CA PRO A 99 6.25 -4.75 -13.91
C PRO A 99 5.81 -6.05 -13.21
N ASN A 100 6.74 -6.90 -12.79
CA ASN A 100 6.39 -8.16 -12.12
C ASN A 100 5.99 -7.97 -10.65
N TYR A 101 6.16 -6.77 -10.11
CA TYR A 101 5.74 -6.38 -8.77
C TYR A 101 5.52 -4.88 -8.69
N LEU A 102 4.50 -4.46 -7.93
CA LEU A 102 4.29 -3.07 -7.55
C LEU A 102 4.43 -2.97 -6.03
N ALA A 103 5.41 -2.19 -5.59
CA ALA A 103 5.65 -1.97 -4.18
C ALA A 103 4.42 -1.33 -3.50
N PRO A 104 4.11 -1.71 -2.25
CA PRO A 104 3.16 -0.98 -1.41
C PRO A 104 3.44 0.51 -1.42
N MET A 105 2.37 1.30 -1.48
CA MET A 105 2.45 2.77 -1.43
C MET A 105 1.98 3.22 -0.06
N SER A 106 2.76 4.08 0.61
CA SER A 106 2.27 4.69 1.85
C SER A 106 1.17 5.70 1.54
N VAL A 107 0.25 5.85 2.48
CA VAL A 107 -0.82 6.84 2.41
C VAL A 107 -0.63 7.81 3.57
N ILE A 108 -0.70 9.11 3.27
CA ILE A 108 -0.76 10.17 4.29
C ILE A 108 -1.97 11.05 4.08
N ARG A 109 -2.47 11.59 5.18
CA ARG A 109 -3.57 12.55 5.15
C ARG A 109 -3.05 13.90 4.67
N THR A 110 -3.72 14.47 3.67
CA THR A 110 -3.59 15.89 3.35
C THR A 110 -4.58 16.61 4.27
N GLU A 111 -4.07 17.39 5.20
CA GLU A 111 -4.92 18.16 6.12
C GLU A 111 -5.67 19.21 5.30
N VAL A 112 -7.00 19.11 5.35
CA VAL A 112 -7.96 20.05 4.76
C VAL A 112 -8.66 20.65 5.96
N ASP A 113 -8.38 21.91 6.25
CA ASP A 113 -8.86 22.66 7.41
C ASP A 113 -9.53 23.97 6.94
N ASP A 114 -9.78 24.91 7.86
CA ASP A 114 -10.42 26.18 7.53
C ASP A 114 -9.51 27.09 6.69
N GLU A 115 -8.20 26.83 6.67
CA GLU A 115 -7.25 27.55 5.83
C GLU A 115 -7.11 26.91 4.45
N LEU A 116 -7.15 25.59 4.35
CA LEU A 116 -7.01 24.84 3.11
C LEU A 116 -8.29 24.06 2.78
N TRP A 117 -9.04 24.50 1.78
CA TRP A 117 -10.28 23.85 1.35
C TRP A 117 -10.19 23.31 -0.07
N VAL A 118 -11.05 22.34 -0.38
CA VAL A 118 -11.03 21.60 -1.64
C VAL A 118 -12.34 21.84 -2.38
N TRP A 119 -12.24 22.30 -3.61
CA TRP A 119 -13.35 22.42 -4.53
C TRP A 119 -13.29 21.31 -5.59
N ILE A 120 -14.45 20.75 -5.96
CA ILE A 120 -14.53 19.69 -6.97
C ILE A 120 -15.68 19.98 -7.93
N ASP A 121 -15.33 20.15 -9.20
CA ASP A 121 -16.26 20.09 -10.33
C ASP A 121 -16.41 18.63 -10.77
N ARG A 122 -17.54 18.01 -10.40
CA ARG A 122 -17.80 16.59 -10.66
C ARG A 122 -18.06 16.31 -12.14
N GLU A 123 -18.62 17.27 -12.87
CA GLU A 123 -18.93 17.12 -14.29
C GLU A 123 -17.66 17.19 -15.12
N LYS A 124 -16.80 18.18 -14.82
CA LYS A 124 -15.50 18.34 -15.48
C LYS A 124 -14.43 17.40 -14.93
N ARG A 125 -14.68 16.78 -13.78
CA ARG A 125 -13.74 15.92 -13.05
C ARG A 125 -12.44 16.65 -12.73
N VAL A 126 -12.59 17.86 -12.24
CA VAL A 126 -11.50 18.74 -11.84
C VAL A 126 -11.62 19.02 -10.34
N MET A 127 -10.48 18.98 -9.66
CA MET A 127 -10.32 19.34 -8.27
C MET A 127 -9.35 20.52 -8.17
N GLU A 128 -9.70 21.48 -7.33
CA GLU A 128 -8.87 22.63 -6.98
C GLU A 128 -8.66 22.66 -5.47
N ILE A 129 -7.47 23.08 -5.07
CA ILE A 129 -7.10 23.26 -3.67
C ILE A 129 -6.88 24.75 -3.46
N HIS A 130 -7.69 25.32 -2.58
CA HIS A 130 -7.66 26.74 -2.26
C HIS A 130 -7.11 26.94 -0.86
N LYS A 131 -6.38 28.03 -0.65
CA LYS A 131 -5.95 28.49 0.67
C LYS A 131 -6.47 29.90 0.91
N THR A 132 -7.02 30.16 2.09
CA THR A 132 -7.63 31.44 2.45
C THR A 132 -6.64 32.60 2.37
N GLU A 133 -5.38 32.35 2.73
CA GLU A 133 -4.27 33.30 2.61
C GLU A 133 -3.17 32.71 1.72
N PHE A 134 -3.38 32.70 0.41
CA PHE A 134 -2.26 32.54 -0.50
C PHE A 134 -1.51 33.87 -0.61
N ASP A 135 -0.19 33.82 -0.43
CA ASP A 135 0.68 34.84 -1.00
C ASP A 135 0.36 34.92 -2.51
N SER A 136 0.09 36.13 -2.99
CA SER A 136 -0.25 36.42 -4.40
C SER A 136 0.68 35.72 -5.40
N ALA A 137 1.96 35.54 -5.05
CA ALA A 137 2.94 34.86 -5.89
C ALA A 137 2.74 33.34 -5.97
N LEU A 138 2.14 32.71 -4.95
CA LEU A 138 1.82 31.29 -4.97
C LEU A 138 0.46 31.05 -5.62
N SER A 139 -0.53 31.92 -5.39
CA SER A 139 -1.82 31.83 -6.09
C SER A 139 -1.58 31.82 -7.59
N SER A 140 -0.82 32.76 -8.15
CA SER A 140 -0.54 32.80 -9.59
C SER A 140 0.20 31.56 -10.14
N ARG A 141 0.88 30.80 -9.28
CA ARG A 141 1.56 29.54 -9.65
C ARG A 141 0.67 28.31 -9.51
N LEU A 142 -0.32 28.36 -8.61
CA LEU A 142 -1.30 27.30 -8.36
C LEU A 142 -2.62 27.50 -9.11
N ASP A 143 -2.93 28.71 -9.59
CA ASP A 143 -4.14 29.10 -10.33
C ASP A 143 -4.34 28.31 -11.65
N HIS A 144 -3.36 27.47 -12.01
CA HIS A 144 -3.40 26.61 -13.19
C HIS A 144 -3.15 25.13 -12.87
N ALA A 145 -3.08 24.75 -11.59
CA ALA A 145 -2.82 23.40 -11.15
C ALA A 145 -4.15 22.68 -10.84
N HIS A 146 -4.96 22.49 -11.87
CA HIS A 146 -6.15 21.66 -11.81
C HIS A 146 -5.75 20.20 -11.66
N LEU A 147 -6.28 19.52 -10.65
CA LEU A 147 -6.10 18.09 -10.47
C LEU A 147 -7.24 17.35 -11.15
N VAL A 148 -6.91 16.41 -12.02
CA VAL A 148 -7.93 15.55 -12.64
C VAL A 148 -8.31 14.45 -11.66
N VAL A 149 -9.61 14.19 -11.52
CA VAL A 149 -10.12 13.09 -10.67
C VAL A 149 -10.78 11.99 -11.51
N SER A 150 -10.74 10.76 -11.02
CA SER A 150 -11.48 9.66 -11.62
C SER A 150 -12.99 9.83 -11.40
N ASN A 151 -13.79 8.95 -12.01
CA ASN A 151 -15.18 8.80 -11.60
C ASN A 151 -15.26 8.40 -10.12
N GLU A 152 -16.32 8.84 -9.45
CA GLU A 152 -16.61 8.47 -8.08
C GLU A 152 -16.98 6.98 -7.98
N SER A 153 -16.53 6.32 -6.92
CA SER A 153 -16.91 4.94 -6.59
C SER A 153 -17.17 4.77 -5.10
N LYS A 154 -17.96 3.76 -4.74
CA LYS A 154 -18.29 3.48 -3.33
C LYS A 154 -17.07 3.00 -2.57
N VAL A 155 -16.95 3.39 -1.30
CA VAL A 155 -15.94 2.82 -0.40
C VAL A 155 -16.33 1.36 -0.11
N THR A 156 -15.54 0.41 -0.60
CA THR A 156 -15.78 -1.04 -0.41
C THR A 156 -14.92 -1.66 0.69
N LEU A 157 -13.93 -0.94 1.21
CA LEU A 157 -13.06 -1.42 2.30
C LEU A 157 -13.81 -1.46 3.65
N GLY A 158 -13.59 -2.52 4.43
CA GLY A 158 -14.13 -2.66 5.78
C GLY A 158 -13.48 -1.71 6.81
N PRO A 159 -14.08 -1.53 8.00
CA PRO A 159 -13.63 -0.54 8.99
C PRO A 159 -12.14 -0.60 9.36
N LYS A 160 -11.59 -1.81 9.55
CA LYS A 160 -10.17 -2.01 9.88
C LYS A 160 -9.25 -1.52 8.75
N ALA A 161 -9.50 -1.98 7.52
CA ALA A 161 -8.72 -1.59 6.34
C ALA A 161 -8.83 -0.09 6.05
N ARG A 162 -10.00 0.51 6.30
CA ARG A 162 -10.20 1.96 6.21
C ARG A 162 -9.30 2.72 7.16
N LEU A 163 -9.21 2.30 8.43
CA LEU A 163 -8.33 2.94 9.41
C LEU A 163 -6.87 2.90 8.97
N GLN A 164 -6.42 1.77 8.42
CA GLN A 164 -5.02 1.61 7.97
C GLN A 164 -4.72 2.35 6.67
N ALA A 165 -5.71 2.52 5.79
CA ALA A 165 -5.60 3.33 4.58
C ALA A 165 -5.94 4.82 4.82
N LEU A 166 -6.10 5.23 6.09
CA LEU A 166 -6.49 6.59 6.50
C LEU A 166 -7.78 7.10 5.85
N ILE A 167 -8.71 6.21 5.53
CA ILE A 167 -10.02 6.54 4.95
C ILE A 167 -10.94 7.06 6.08
N PRO A 168 -11.43 8.31 6.02
CA PRO A 168 -12.34 8.83 7.05
C PRO A 168 -13.57 7.94 7.21
N MET A 169 -13.97 7.57 8.43
CA MET A 169 -15.09 6.64 8.68
C MET A 169 -16.44 7.13 8.17
N LYS A 170 -16.61 8.45 8.03
CA LYS A 170 -17.79 9.09 7.43
C LYS A 170 -17.85 8.99 5.91
N ALA A 171 -16.76 8.59 5.25
CA ALA A 171 -16.73 8.47 3.80
C ALA A 171 -17.64 7.33 3.32
N THR A 172 -18.46 7.61 2.31
CA THR A 172 -19.32 6.63 1.62
C THR A 172 -18.82 6.35 0.20
N SER A 173 -18.12 7.31 -0.39
CA SER A 173 -17.54 7.21 -1.73
C SER A 173 -16.20 7.94 -1.83
N PHE A 174 -15.49 7.73 -2.93
CA PHE A 174 -14.19 8.32 -3.19
C PHE A 174 -13.93 8.47 -4.69
N ALA A 175 -12.96 9.30 -5.04
CA ALA A 175 -12.36 9.37 -6.37
C ALA A 175 -10.84 9.36 -6.27
N PHE A 176 -10.15 8.77 -7.25
CA PHE A 176 -8.70 8.84 -7.37
C PHE A 176 -8.32 10.20 -7.94
N ILE A 177 -7.31 10.84 -7.36
CA ILE A 177 -6.74 12.10 -7.82
C ILE A 177 -5.49 11.77 -8.63
N HIS A 178 -5.49 12.13 -9.90
CA HIS A 178 -4.35 11.91 -10.77
C HIS A 178 -3.24 12.92 -10.48
N PRO A 179 -1.95 12.53 -10.54
CA PRO A 179 -0.83 13.46 -10.49
C PRO A 179 -0.96 14.51 -11.60
N SER A 180 -0.59 15.75 -11.30
CA SER A 180 -0.55 16.82 -12.29
C SER A 180 0.67 16.64 -13.20
N GLU A 181 0.44 16.64 -14.52
CA GLU A 181 1.53 16.64 -15.50
C GLU A 181 2.34 17.94 -15.41
N GLY A 182 3.66 17.86 -15.55
CA GLY A 182 4.54 19.03 -15.59
C GLY A 182 4.79 19.71 -14.24
N ILE A 183 4.23 19.20 -13.13
CA ILE A 183 4.36 19.87 -11.84
C ILE A 183 5.79 19.82 -11.30
N LYS A 184 6.53 18.73 -11.55
CA LYS A 184 7.92 18.59 -11.10
C LYS A 184 8.83 19.60 -11.78
N GLU A 185 8.64 19.84 -13.07
CA GLU A 185 9.37 20.82 -13.86
C GLU A 185 9.02 22.25 -13.42
N ARG A 186 7.74 22.51 -13.09
CA ARG A 186 7.31 23.81 -12.55
C ARG A 186 7.86 24.06 -11.13
N TRP A 187 8.05 22.99 -10.34
CA TRP A 187 8.43 23.08 -8.93
C TRP A 187 9.90 22.84 -8.64
N SER A 188 10.68 22.34 -9.59
CA SER A 188 12.14 22.19 -9.43
C SER A 188 12.83 23.55 -9.19
N GLY A 189 12.26 24.65 -9.70
CA GLY A 189 12.66 26.02 -9.36
C GLY A 189 12.13 26.54 -8.01
N ILE A 190 11.29 25.76 -7.33
CA ILE A 190 10.54 26.12 -6.10
C ILE A 190 11.03 25.28 -4.90
N GLY A 191 12.16 24.57 -4.98
CA GLY A 191 12.73 23.85 -3.84
C GLY A 191 12.86 24.70 -2.56
N GLY A 192 12.88 26.03 -2.69
CA GLY A 192 12.72 26.97 -1.58
C GLY A 192 11.31 27.03 -0.96
N ALA A 193 10.21 27.06 -1.72
CA ALA A 193 8.89 27.36 -1.14
C ALA A 193 8.25 26.23 -0.32
N ILE A 194 8.63 24.97 -0.55
CA ILE A 194 8.26 23.86 0.37
C ILE A 194 8.92 24.08 1.74
N ASN A 195 10.14 24.61 1.78
CA ASN A 195 10.84 24.95 3.02
C ASN A 195 10.35 26.25 3.67
N VAL A 196 9.63 27.11 2.94
CA VAL A 196 9.12 28.41 3.43
C VAL A 196 7.68 28.28 3.98
N GLY A 197 7.14 27.06 4.12
CA GLY A 197 5.83 26.83 4.73
C GLY A 197 4.63 27.30 3.89
N VAL A 198 4.84 27.64 2.62
CA VAL A 198 3.78 28.21 1.77
C VAL A 198 2.79 27.13 1.30
N VAL A 199 3.28 25.90 1.07
CA VAL A 199 2.47 24.72 0.74
C VAL A 199 2.84 23.58 1.68
N SER A 200 1.85 22.90 2.24
CA SER A 200 2.14 21.71 3.05
C SER A 200 2.80 20.63 2.19
N VAL A 201 3.78 19.91 2.77
CA VAL A 201 4.47 18.80 2.11
C VAL A 201 3.47 17.77 1.55
N ASN A 202 2.30 17.63 2.17
CA ASN A 202 1.28 16.66 1.77
C ASN A 202 0.52 17.10 0.51
N VAL A 203 0.19 18.39 0.38
CA VAL A 203 -0.33 18.96 -0.87
C VAL A 203 0.70 18.79 -1.98
N ALA A 204 1.97 19.03 -1.67
CA ALA A 204 3.04 18.83 -2.62
C ALA A 204 3.12 17.40 -3.16
N ASN A 205 3.05 16.43 -2.25
CA ASN A 205 3.01 15.01 -2.61
C ASN A 205 1.74 14.63 -3.37
N LEU A 206 0.60 15.27 -3.08
CA LEU A 206 -0.65 15.03 -3.80
C LEU A 206 -0.54 15.39 -5.28
N TYR A 207 0.04 16.55 -5.59
CA TYR A 207 0.27 16.96 -6.97
C TYR A 207 1.25 16.03 -7.71
N GLN A 208 2.28 15.55 -7.02
CA GLN A 208 3.35 14.74 -7.64
C GLN A 208 2.99 13.26 -7.82
N ASN A 209 2.24 12.68 -6.87
CA ASN A 209 1.99 11.24 -6.79
C ASN A 209 0.52 10.89 -6.92
N GLY A 210 -0.38 11.88 -6.89
CA GLY A 210 -1.81 11.63 -6.82
C GLY A 210 -2.25 11.18 -5.43
N GLY A 211 -3.49 10.73 -5.35
CA GLY A 211 -4.12 10.44 -4.07
C GLY A 211 -5.58 10.02 -4.18
N PHE A 212 -6.30 10.18 -3.09
CA PHE A 212 -7.73 9.91 -3.03
C PHE A 212 -8.44 11.04 -2.32
N VAL A 213 -9.57 11.48 -2.90
CA VAL A 213 -10.54 12.32 -2.21
C VAL A 213 -11.72 11.48 -1.78
N TYR A 214 -12.22 11.73 -0.58
CA TYR A 214 -13.31 10.98 0.03
C TYR A 214 -14.51 11.88 0.26
N PHE A 215 -15.71 11.35 0.03
CA PHE A 215 -16.97 12.07 0.16
C PHE A 215 -17.89 11.37 1.18
N ASP A 216 -18.67 12.15 1.93
CA ASP A 216 -19.78 11.60 2.73
C ASP A 216 -21.03 11.34 1.87
N LYS A 217 -22.09 10.87 2.53
CA LYS A 217 -23.39 10.56 1.92
C LYS A 217 -24.06 11.75 1.22
N ASN A 218 -23.66 12.99 1.55
CA ASN A 218 -24.18 14.21 0.95
C ASN A 218 -23.25 14.73 -0.16
N GLY A 219 -22.18 14.00 -0.49
CA GLY A 219 -21.19 14.40 -1.48
C GLY A 219 -20.19 15.45 -0.99
N LYS A 220 -20.17 15.78 0.31
CA LYS A 220 -19.20 16.73 0.87
C LYS A 220 -17.84 16.05 1.04
N VAL A 221 -16.76 16.76 0.71
CA VAL A 221 -15.39 16.29 0.95
C VAL A 221 -15.15 16.10 2.45
N VAL A 222 -14.70 14.90 2.82
CA VAL A 222 -14.48 14.49 4.21
C VAL A 222 -13.03 14.12 4.53
N GLY A 223 -12.20 14.04 3.50
CA GLY A 223 -10.76 13.88 3.62
C GLY A 223 -10.11 13.77 2.26
N VAL A 224 -8.82 14.08 2.23
CA VAL A 224 -7.95 13.87 1.08
C VAL A 224 -6.70 13.18 1.60
N ASN A 225 -6.27 12.15 0.90
CA ASN A 225 -5.01 11.48 1.17
C ASN A 225 -4.13 11.54 -0.07
N CYS A 226 -2.81 11.59 0.11
CA CYS A 226 -1.86 11.47 -0.99
C CYS A 226 -1.02 10.20 -0.86
N LEU A 227 -0.56 9.72 -2.02
CA LEU A 227 0.27 8.52 -2.13
C LEU A 227 1.74 8.90 -2.01
N LEU A 228 2.51 8.02 -1.37
CA LEU A 228 3.95 8.11 -1.30
C LEU A 228 4.60 6.81 -1.78
N PRO A 229 5.68 6.90 -2.57
CA PRO A 229 6.41 5.73 -3.05
C PRO A 229 7.26 5.04 -1.97
N THR A 230 7.37 5.61 -0.76
CA THR A 230 8.16 5.05 0.35
C THR A 230 7.33 4.16 1.26
N GLN A 231 7.96 3.16 1.89
CA GLN A 231 7.33 2.21 2.83
C GLN A 231 7.53 2.57 4.31
N GLN A 232 8.01 3.78 4.60
CA GLN A 232 8.38 4.15 5.97
C GLN A 232 7.20 4.25 6.96
N MET A 233 5.95 4.16 6.50
CA MET A 233 4.77 4.33 7.33
C MET A 233 3.96 3.05 7.52
N LYS A 234 3.30 2.99 8.69
CA LYS A 234 2.37 1.91 9.06
C LYS A 234 1.11 1.87 8.18
N THR A 235 0.81 2.96 7.47
CA THR A 235 -0.38 3.14 6.65
C THR A 235 -0.02 2.97 5.18
N ASN A 236 -0.30 1.81 4.61
CA ASN A 236 0.02 1.50 3.22
C ASN A 236 -1.16 0.90 2.45
N ILE A 237 -1.16 1.11 1.14
CA ILE A 237 -1.98 0.37 0.19
C ILE A 237 -1.09 -0.71 -0.38
N GLN A 238 -1.57 -1.95 -0.30
CA GLN A 238 -0.89 -3.12 -0.82
C GLN A 238 -1.61 -3.61 -2.07
N PHE A 239 -0.84 -4.31 -2.91
CA PHE A 239 -1.31 -4.81 -4.18
C PHE A 239 -1.21 -6.33 -4.23
N HIS A 240 -2.12 -6.95 -4.98
CA HIS A 240 -2.03 -8.35 -5.34
C HIS A 240 -0.91 -8.57 -6.36
N ASN A 241 -0.62 -9.84 -6.67
CA ASN A 241 0.23 -10.19 -7.81
C ASN A 241 -0.28 -9.50 -9.08
N PRO A 242 0.63 -9.08 -9.98
CA PRO A 242 0.24 -8.47 -11.23
C PRO A 242 -0.54 -9.44 -12.11
N TYR A 243 -1.50 -8.89 -12.85
CA TYR A 243 -2.22 -9.61 -13.89
C TYR A 243 -1.90 -9.01 -15.25
N VAL A 244 -1.91 -9.85 -16.29
CA VAL A 244 -1.70 -9.39 -17.67
C VAL A 244 -2.88 -8.53 -18.09
N LEU A 245 -2.57 -7.32 -18.56
CA LEU A 245 -3.58 -6.42 -19.09
C LEU A 245 -3.69 -6.62 -20.61
N THR A 246 -4.63 -7.46 -21.02
CA THR A 246 -4.86 -7.81 -22.43
C THR A 246 -5.20 -6.59 -23.29
N ARG A 247 -4.91 -6.66 -24.59
CA ARG A 247 -5.25 -5.60 -25.55
C ARG A 247 -6.74 -5.27 -25.55
N ASP A 248 -7.60 -6.28 -25.51
CA ASP A 248 -9.06 -6.07 -25.48
C ASP A 248 -9.51 -5.32 -24.24
N ALA A 249 -8.86 -5.57 -23.09
CA ALA A 249 -9.12 -4.82 -21.87
C ALA A 249 -8.68 -3.35 -22.02
N VAL A 250 -7.51 -3.09 -22.62
CA VAL A 250 -7.03 -1.73 -22.89
C VAL A 250 -8.00 -0.97 -23.81
N LEU A 251 -8.48 -1.61 -24.89
CA LEU A 251 -9.40 -1.01 -25.86
C LEU A 251 -10.79 -0.72 -25.26
N LYS A 252 -11.22 -1.50 -24.26
CA LYS A 252 -12.47 -1.24 -23.52
C LYS A 252 -12.38 -0.07 -22.56
N MET A 253 -11.17 0.32 -22.15
CA MET A 253 -10.97 1.49 -21.30
C MET A 253 -10.99 2.76 -22.14
N ALA A 254 -11.78 3.75 -21.70
CA ALA A 254 -11.80 5.05 -22.35
C ALA A 254 -10.40 5.69 -22.38
N THR A 255 -10.02 6.23 -23.55
CA THR A 255 -8.70 6.82 -23.80
C THR A 255 -8.36 7.95 -22.82
N SER A 256 -9.37 8.70 -22.38
CA SER A 256 -9.25 9.79 -21.40
C SER A 256 -8.84 9.34 -19.99
N ARG A 257 -8.78 8.03 -19.70
CA ARG A 257 -8.38 7.50 -18.39
C ARG A 257 -6.88 7.24 -18.28
N TRP A 258 -6.17 7.28 -19.40
CA TRP A 258 -4.74 7.02 -19.43
C TRP A 258 -3.96 8.30 -19.20
N HIS A 259 -3.15 8.30 -18.15
CA HIS A 259 -2.29 9.43 -17.78
C HIS A 259 -0.83 9.02 -17.92
N LYS A 260 0.03 9.96 -18.33
CA LYS A 260 1.47 9.68 -18.42
C LYS A 260 2.05 9.39 -17.05
N VAL A 261 2.92 8.40 -16.98
CA VAL A 261 3.68 8.06 -15.77
C VAL A 261 4.69 9.17 -15.47
N GLN A 262 4.62 9.74 -14.27
CA GLN A 262 5.50 10.84 -13.82
C GLN A 262 6.73 10.36 -13.02
N ARG A 263 6.81 9.06 -12.77
CA ARG A 263 7.87 8.42 -11.99
C ARG A 263 9.08 8.11 -12.87
N PRO A 264 10.25 8.74 -12.66
CA PRO A 264 11.43 8.54 -13.51
C PRO A 264 11.84 7.07 -13.60
N ASP A 265 11.85 6.41 -12.45
CA ASP A 265 12.21 5.00 -12.28
C ASP A 265 11.31 4.03 -13.07
N MET A 266 10.02 4.35 -13.22
CA MET A 266 9.09 3.57 -14.04
C MET A 266 9.21 3.91 -15.54
N ARG A 267 9.54 5.17 -15.87
CA ARG A 267 9.77 5.59 -17.26
C ARG A 267 11.05 4.98 -17.83
N GLU A 268 12.11 4.88 -17.04
CA GLU A 268 13.40 4.29 -17.43
C GLU A 268 13.26 2.83 -17.89
N ILE A 269 12.33 2.09 -17.29
CA ILE A 269 12.01 0.70 -17.68
C ILE A 269 10.93 0.61 -18.77
N GLY A 270 10.56 1.73 -19.39
CA GLY A 270 9.66 1.77 -20.55
C GLY A 270 8.16 1.92 -20.24
N CYS A 271 7.76 2.08 -18.97
CA CYS A 271 6.36 2.34 -18.63
C CYS A 271 5.97 3.76 -19.05
N LYS A 272 4.91 3.90 -19.84
CA LYS A 272 4.50 5.18 -20.44
C LYS A 272 3.24 5.76 -19.80
N TYR A 273 2.23 4.92 -19.61
CA TYR A 273 0.92 5.35 -19.12
C TYR A 273 0.46 4.52 -17.94
N PHE A 274 -0.41 5.10 -17.13
CA PHE A 274 -1.14 4.38 -16.11
C PHE A 274 -2.59 4.86 -16.04
N ALA A 275 -3.46 4.05 -15.45
CA ALA A 275 -4.86 4.38 -15.23
C ALA A 275 -5.35 3.79 -13.91
N TRP A 276 -6.29 4.48 -13.27
CA TRP A 276 -7.05 3.95 -12.15
C TRP A 276 -8.26 3.15 -12.66
N ILE A 277 -8.38 1.90 -12.23
CA ILE A 277 -9.50 0.99 -12.51
C ILE A 277 -10.45 1.04 -11.30
N LEU A 278 -11.74 1.27 -11.55
CA LEU A 278 -12.71 1.44 -10.47
C LEU A 278 -12.96 0.12 -9.72
N PRO A 279 -13.31 0.18 -8.43
CA PRO A 279 -13.82 -0.97 -7.69
C PRO A 279 -14.95 -1.68 -8.43
N GLY A 280 -14.85 -3.00 -8.56
CA GLY A 280 -15.82 -3.87 -9.23
C GLY A 280 -15.78 -3.82 -10.76
N GLU A 281 -14.98 -2.95 -11.37
CA GLU A 281 -14.87 -2.86 -12.82
C GLU A 281 -14.23 -4.13 -13.39
N PRO A 282 -14.89 -4.84 -14.33
CA PRO A 282 -14.38 -6.08 -14.87
C PRO A 282 -13.20 -5.81 -15.81
N ILE A 283 -12.02 -6.30 -15.45
CA ILE A 283 -10.83 -6.18 -16.29
C ILE A 283 -10.02 -7.47 -16.30
N GLY A 284 -9.75 -8.00 -17.49
CA GLY A 284 -8.96 -9.22 -17.66
C GLY A 284 -9.54 -10.47 -16.97
N GLY A 285 -10.82 -10.48 -16.58
CA GLY A 285 -11.44 -11.61 -15.89
C GLY A 285 -10.98 -11.84 -14.45
N HIS A 286 -10.23 -10.91 -13.84
CA HIS A 286 -9.76 -11.03 -12.47
C HIS A 286 -10.59 -10.17 -11.50
N PRO A 287 -10.77 -10.61 -10.24
CA PRO A 287 -11.51 -9.84 -9.25
C PRO A 287 -10.78 -8.55 -8.89
N ASN A 288 -11.53 -7.43 -8.87
CA ASN A 288 -11.02 -6.12 -8.49
C ASN A 288 -11.97 -5.40 -7.51
N PRO A 289 -12.19 -5.93 -6.30
CA PRO A 289 -13.21 -5.38 -5.39
C PRO A 289 -12.88 -3.99 -4.82
N TYR A 290 -11.62 -3.56 -4.88
CA TYR A 290 -11.13 -2.33 -4.22
C TYR A 290 -10.52 -1.31 -5.19
N GLY A 291 -10.49 -1.62 -6.49
CA GLY A 291 -9.81 -0.82 -7.51
C GLY A 291 -8.36 -1.27 -7.74
N ALA A 292 -7.80 -0.85 -8.87
CA ALA A 292 -6.49 -1.30 -9.33
C ALA A 292 -5.76 -0.21 -10.11
N PHE A 293 -4.42 -0.29 -10.16
CA PHE A 293 -3.63 0.50 -11.09
C PHE A 293 -3.25 -0.34 -12.31
N ALA A 294 -3.61 0.14 -13.50
CA ALA A 294 -3.15 -0.41 -14.77
C ALA A 294 -1.99 0.40 -15.33
N TYR A 295 -1.08 -0.27 -16.04
CA TYR A 295 0.11 0.34 -16.63
C TYR A 295 0.32 -0.16 -18.06
N LEU A 296 0.69 0.76 -18.96
CA LEU A 296 1.01 0.49 -20.36
C LEU A 296 2.45 0.85 -20.70
N PHE A 297 3.06 0.01 -21.54
CA PHE A 297 4.41 0.21 -22.09
C PHE A 297 4.38 0.76 -23.53
N HIS A 298 3.21 1.25 -23.95
CA HIS A 298 2.94 1.81 -25.27
C HIS A 298 1.90 2.93 -25.18
N GLU A 299 1.71 3.68 -26.26
CA GLU A 299 0.65 4.68 -26.36
C GLU A 299 -0.74 4.01 -26.32
N PRO A 300 -1.75 4.55 -25.61
CA PRO A 300 -3.07 3.92 -25.52
C PRO A 300 -3.75 3.72 -26.88
N ASN A 301 -3.47 4.61 -27.83
CA ASN A 301 -4.09 4.65 -29.16
C ASN A 301 -3.22 3.97 -30.25
N ILE A 302 -2.16 3.26 -29.88
CA ILE A 302 -1.31 2.60 -30.87
C ILE A 302 -2.07 1.47 -31.57
N GLN A 303 -2.10 1.50 -32.90
CA GLN A 303 -2.85 0.50 -33.68
C GLN A 303 -2.23 -0.90 -33.63
N ARG A 304 -0.91 -1.00 -33.46
CA ARG A 304 -0.16 -2.27 -33.46
C ARG A 304 0.98 -2.20 -32.44
N PRO A 305 0.68 -2.36 -31.14
CA PRO A 305 1.74 -2.51 -30.14
C PRO A 305 2.52 -3.80 -30.41
N THR A 306 3.81 -3.83 -30.07
CA THR A 306 4.62 -5.05 -30.21
C THR A 306 4.17 -6.11 -29.21
N GLU A 307 4.49 -7.38 -29.48
CA GLU A 307 4.18 -8.48 -28.55
C GLU A 307 4.85 -8.26 -27.19
N GLU A 308 6.07 -7.75 -27.16
CA GLU A 308 6.80 -7.40 -25.94
C GLU A 308 6.07 -6.32 -25.13
N GLN A 309 5.58 -5.25 -25.78
CA GLN A 309 4.80 -4.20 -25.12
C GLN A 309 3.51 -4.75 -24.51
N LEU A 310 2.78 -5.58 -25.27
CA LEU A 310 1.57 -6.24 -24.78
C LEU A 310 1.88 -7.18 -23.61
N ALA A 311 2.97 -7.94 -23.72
CA ALA A 311 3.45 -8.85 -22.68
C ALA A 311 4.00 -8.13 -21.45
N ALA A 312 4.25 -6.82 -21.50
CA ALA A 312 4.67 -5.99 -20.36
C ALA A 312 3.49 -5.29 -19.66
N ASN A 313 2.36 -5.08 -20.34
CA ASN A 313 1.19 -4.43 -19.74
C ASN A 313 0.67 -5.21 -18.51
N ARG A 314 0.46 -4.50 -17.39
CA ARG A 314 -0.01 -5.11 -16.14
C ARG A 314 -1.08 -4.27 -15.48
N PHE A 315 -1.87 -4.91 -14.62
CA PHE A 315 -2.62 -4.22 -13.58
C PHE A 315 -2.44 -4.87 -12.21
N PHE A 316 -2.59 -4.06 -11.17
CA PHE A 316 -2.28 -4.40 -9.79
C PHE A 316 -3.49 -4.08 -8.89
N PRO A 317 -4.34 -5.07 -8.59
CA PRO A 317 -5.49 -4.88 -7.71
C PRO A 317 -5.07 -4.56 -6.28
N ILE A 318 -5.77 -3.63 -5.64
CA ILE A 318 -5.61 -3.38 -4.21
C ILE A 318 -6.13 -4.60 -3.42
N ILE A 319 -5.47 -4.92 -2.31
CA ILE A 319 -5.94 -5.94 -1.35
C ILE A 319 -6.49 -5.31 -0.07
N SER A 320 -7.48 -5.96 0.55
CA SER A 320 -8.08 -5.48 1.82
C SER A 320 -7.27 -5.80 3.07
N ASN A 321 -6.26 -6.66 2.97
CA ASN A 321 -5.45 -7.10 4.10
C ASN A 321 -4.35 -6.08 4.42
N VAL A 322 -4.73 -4.82 4.57
CA VAL A 322 -3.85 -3.85 5.23
C VAL A 322 -3.76 -4.19 6.71
#